data_AF-A0A093J7N1-F1
#
_entry.id   AF-A0A093J7N1-F1
#
_cell.length_a   1.000
_cell.length_b   1.000
_cell.length_c   1.000
_cell.angle_alpha   90.00
_cell.angle_beta   90.00
_cell.angle_gamma   90.00
#
_symmetry.space_group_name_H-M   'P 1'
#
loop_
_entity.id
_entity.type
_entity.pdbx_description
1 polymer ?
#
loop_
_entity_poly.entity_id
_entity_poly.type
_entity_poly.pdbx_seq_one_letter_code
_entity_poly.pdbx_strand_id
1 'polypeptide(L)'
;GIYILIAVGAVMMFVGFLGCYGAIQESQCLLGTFFTCLVILFACEVAAGIWGFVNKDQIAKDVKQFYDQAFQQALMAESETNNGKAVVKTFHETLDCCGPDNAIAAITPLWRDDLCPKKDSFLKNFIESSSCHKKIDELFSGKLYLIGIAAIVVAVIMIFEMILSMVLCCGIRNSSVY
;
A
#
# COMPACT_ATOMS: atom_id res chain seq x y z
N GLY A 1 1.02 -8.11 8.80
CA GLY A 1 1.09 -7.22 7.62
C GLY A 1 1.33 -7.95 6.30
N ILE A 2 2.32 -8.83 6.20
CA ILE A 2 2.74 -9.44 4.89
C ILE A 2 1.59 -10.15 4.15
N TYR A 3 0.71 -10.85 4.87
CA TYR A 3 -0.46 -11.51 4.26
C TYR A 3 -1.40 -10.54 3.52
N ILE A 4 -1.48 -9.27 3.95
CA ILE A 4 -2.29 -8.25 3.28
C ILE A 4 -1.70 -7.94 1.91
N LEU A 5 -0.38 -7.78 1.81
CA LEU A 5 0.31 -7.53 0.53
C LEU A 5 0.14 -8.71 -0.43
N ILE A 6 0.23 -9.95 0.08
CA ILE A 6 0.02 -11.16 -0.72
C ILE A 6 -1.42 -11.21 -1.24
N ALA A 7 -2.41 -10.95 -0.37
CA ALA A 7 -3.82 -10.95 -0.76
C ALA A 7 -4.13 -9.88 -1.82
N VAL A 8 -3.66 -8.64 -1.62
CA VAL A 8 -3.84 -7.55 -2.58
C VAL A 8 -3.16 -7.88 -3.92
N GLY A 9 -1.94 -8.41 -3.90
CA GLY A 9 -1.23 -8.83 -5.10
C GLY A 9 -1.95 -9.94 -5.88
N ALA A 10 -2.46 -10.95 -5.19
CA ALA A 10 -3.22 -12.03 -5.81
C ALA A 10 -4.53 -11.54 -6.44
N VAL A 11 -5.27 -10.65 -5.75
CA VAL A 11 -6.50 -10.04 -6.27
C VAL A 11 -6.21 -9.20 -7.51
N MET A 12 -5.16 -8.36 -7.48
CA MET A 12 -4.76 -7.56 -8.65
C MET A 12 -4.38 -8.44 -9.84
N MET A 13 -3.63 -9.53 -9.62
CA MET A 13 -3.26 -10.47 -10.67
C MET A 13 -4.49 -11.16 -11.27
N PHE A 14 -5.43 -11.61 -10.43
CA PHE A 14 -6.63 -12.28 -10.88
C PHE A 14 -7.57 -11.36 -11.68
N VAL A 15 -7.82 -10.15 -11.15
CA VAL A 15 -8.69 -9.16 -11.82
C VAL A 15 -8.06 -8.67 -13.11
N GLY A 16 -6.75 -8.42 -13.11
CA GLY A 16 -6.01 -8.06 -14.33
C GLY A 16 -6.03 -9.17 -15.38
N PHE A 17 -5.92 -10.44 -14.96
CA PHE A 17 -6.06 -11.59 -15.86
C PHE A 17 -7.43 -11.61 -16.53
N LEU A 18 -8.51 -11.48 -15.76
CA LEU A 18 -9.87 -11.47 -16.32
C LEU A 18 -10.10 -10.32 -17.30
N GLY A 19 -9.60 -9.12 -16.99
CA GLY A 19 -9.69 -7.95 -17.87
C GLY A 19 -8.94 -8.17 -19.18
N CYS A 20 -7.66 -8.54 -19.11
CA CYS A 20 -6.82 -8.76 -20.28
C CYS A 20 -7.30 -9.94 -21.13
N TYR A 21 -7.56 -11.11 -20.53
CA TYR A 21 -8.05 -12.28 -21.27
C TYR A 21 -9.46 -12.07 -21.81
N GLY A 22 -10.32 -11.33 -21.09
CA GLY A 22 -11.69 -11.06 -21.52
C GLY A 22 -11.73 -10.19 -22.77
N ALA A 23 -10.82 -9.22 -22.86
CA ALA A 23 -10.65 -8.40 -24.06
C ALA A 23 -10.06 -9.22 -25.22
N ILE A 24 -9.02 -10.03 -24.99
CA ILE A 24 -8.35 -10.82 -26.05
C ILE A 24 -9.28 -11.89 -26.64
N GLN A 25 -10.03 -12.59 -25.80
CA GLN A 25 -10.91 -13.67 -26.23
C GLN A 25 -12.27 -13.18 -26.74
N GLU A 26 -12.51 -11.86 -26.68
CA GLU A 26 -13.81 -11.24 -26.97
C GLU A 26 -14.98 -11.97 -26.25
N SER A 27 -14.74 -12.43 -25.03
CA SER A 27 -15.69 -13.26 -24.29
C SER A 27 -16.54 -12.40 -23.36
N GLN A 28 -17.85 -12.30 -23.66
CA GLN A 28 -18.80 -11.54 -22.85
C GLN A 28 -18.89 -12.06 -21.40
N CYS A 29 -18.74 -13.37 -21.21
CA CYS A 29 -18.78 -13.97 -19.87
C CYS A 29 -17.59 -13.52 -19.03
N LEU A 30 -16.37 -13.55 -19.58
CA LEU A 30 -15.16 -13.15 -18.87
C LEU A 30 -15.12 -11.65 -18.59
N LEU A 31 -15.64 -10.85 -19.52
CA LEU A 31 -15.74 -9.40 -19.35
C LEU A 31 -16.84 -9.02 -18.33
N GLY A 32 -17.93 -9.79 -18.28
CA GLY A 32 -18.98 -9.65 -17.26
C GLY A 32 -18.51 -10.04 -15.86
N THR A 33 -17.69 -11.09 -15.72
CA THR A 33 -17.08 -11.43 -14.42
C THR A 33 -16.09 -10.36 -13.98
N PHE A 34 -15.26 -9.82 -14.88
CA PHE A 34 -14.39 -8.67 -14.60
C PHE A 34 -15.19 -7.46 -14.10
N PHE A 35 -16.27 -7.06 -14.79
CA PHE A 35 -17.15 -5.97 -14.35
C PHE A 35 -17.73 -6.23 -12.95
N THR A 36 -18.20 -7.45 -12.70
CA THR A 36 -18.75 -7.82 -11.38
C THR A 36 -17.70 -7.74 -10.28
N CYS A 37 -16.47 -8.18 -10.56
CA CYS A 37 -15.35 -8.04 -9.64
C CYS A 37 -15.05 -6.56 -9.33
N LEU A 38 -15.05 -5.67 -10.34
CA LEU A 38 -14.84 -4.24 -10.14
C LEU A 38 -15.93 -3.60 -9.26
N VAL A 39 -17.21 -3.98 -9.47
CA VAL A 39 -18.31 -3.47 -8.62
C VAL A 39 -18.11 -3.90 -7.16
N ILE A 40 -17.71 -5.15 -6.92
CA ILE A 40 -17.42 -5.65 -5.57
C ILE A 40 -16.22 -4.90 -4.97
N LEU A 41 -15.14 -4.71 -5.74
CA LEU A 41 -13.96 -3.98 -5.28
C LEU A 41 -14.29 -2.53 -4.94
N PHE A 42 -15.11 -1.86 -5.75
CA PHE A 42 -15.55 -0.49 -5.49
C PHE A 42 -16.39 -0.40 -4.22
N ALA A 43 -17.31 -1.35 -3.99
CA ALA A 43 -18.09 -1.40 -2.75
C ALA A 43 -17.18 -1.63 -1.53
N CYS A 44 -16.20 -2.53 -1.65
CA CYS A 44 -15.19 -2.76 -0.62
C CYS A 44 -14.31 -1.54 -0.37
N GLU A 45 -13.92 -0.80 -1.41
CA GLU A 45 -13.14 0.43 -1.29
C GLU A 45 -13.91 1.51 -0.53
N VAL A 46 -15.19 1.72 -0.85
CA VAL A 46 -16.05 2.66 -0.12
C VAL A 46 -16.21 2.22 1.34
N ALA A 47 -16.49 0.94 1.59
CA ALA A 47 -16.63 0.41 2.95
C ALA A 47 -15.35 0.54 3.77
N ALA A 48 -14.20 0.18 3.19
CA ALA A 48 -12.88 0.29 3.82
C ALA A 48 -12.48 1.76 4.05
N GLY A 49 -12.81 2.64 3.11
CA GLY A 49 -12.58 4.09 3.23
C GLY A 49 -13.36 4.70 4.38
N ILE A 50 -14.66 4.38 4.52
CA ILE A 50 -15.48 4.84 5.63
C ILE A 50 -14.97 4.26 6.95
N TRP A 51 -14.76 2.94 7.01
CA TRP A 51 -14.28 2.28 8.22
C TRP A 51 -12.92 2.83 8.67
N GLY A 52 -12.00 3.03 7.73
CA GLY A 52 -10.67 3.54 8.01
C GLY A 52 -10.63 5.02 8.38
N PHE A 53 -11.56 5.82 7.85
CA PHE A 53 -11.72 7.20 8.30
C PHE A 53 -12.22 7.28 9.74
N VAL A 54 -13.23 6.48 10.10
CA VAL A 54 -13.78 6.43 11.46
C VAL A 54 -12.77 5.87 12.46
N ASN A 55 -12.00 4.84 12.07
CA ASN A 55 -11.05 4.14 12.95
C ASN A 55 -9.58 4.51 12.65
N LYS A 56 -9.31 5.74 12.20
CA LYS A 56 -7.97 6.20 11.81
C LYS A 56 -6.90 5.97 12.90
N ASP A 57 -7.27 6.15 14.17
CA ASP A 57 -6.35 6.01 15.30
C ASP A 57 -6.02 4.54 15.58
N GLN A 58 -6.94 3.62 15.28
CA GLN A 58 -6.70 2.18 15.38
C GLN A 58 -5.79 1.71 14.25
N ILE A 59 -6.03 2.16 13.02
CA ILE A 59 -5.16 1.85 11.88
C ILE A 59 -3.75 2.38 12.12
N ALA A 60 -3.60 3.59 12.65
CA ALA A 60 -2.28 4.14 13.00
C ALA A 60 -1.54 3.22 13.99
N LYS A 61 -2.22 2.71 15.02
CA LYS A 61 -1.64 1.76 15.98
C LYS A 61 -1.23 0.44 15.32
N ASP A 62 -2.07 -0.12 14.45
CA ASP A 62 -1.78 -1.37 13.75
C ASP A 62 -0.56 -1.23 12.83
N VAL A 63 -0.43 -0.08 12.14
CA VAL A 63 0.74 0.24 11.30
C VAL A 63 2.00 0.38 12.13
N LYS A 64 1.94 1.02 13.30
CA LYS A 64 3.09 1.10 14.23
C LYS A 64 3.50 -0.28 14.71
N GLN A 65 2.55 -1.11 15.15
CA GLN A 65 2.84 -2.47 15.59
C GLN A 65 3.46 -3.32 14.47
N PHE A 66 3.01 -3.16 13.23
CA PHE A 66 3.63 -3.81 12.09
C PHE A 66 5.05 -3.32 11.84
N TYR A 67 5.29 -2.01 11.96
CA TYR A 67 6.63 -1.42 11.86
C TYR A 67 7.55 -1.96 12.96
N ASP A 68 7.10 -2.00 14.21
CA ASP A 68 7.88 -2.53 15.35
C ASP A 68 8.30 -3.99 15.12
N GLN A 69 7.39 -4.83 14.65
CA GLN A 69 7.68 -6.22 14.32
C GLN A 69 8.71 -6.33 13.20
N ALA A 70 8.56 -5.53 12.13
CA ALA A 70 9.50 -5.52 11.02
C ALA A 70 10.88 -5.00 11.44
N PHE A 71 10.92 -3.98 12.30
CA PHE A 71 12.13 -3.38 12.86
C PHE A 71 12.86 -4.37 13.76
N GLN A 72 12.15 -5.04 14.66
CA GLN A 72 12.72 -6.07 15.53
C GLN A 72 13.28 -7.24 14.73
N GLN A 73 12.58 -7.67 13.68
CA GLN A 73 13.07 -8.71 12.77
C GLN A 73 14.31 -8.25 11.99
N ALA A 74 14.40 -6.98 11.62
CA ALA A 74 15.56 -6.42 10.94
C ALA A 74 16.79 -6.29 11.84
N LEU A 75 16.60 -6.08 13.16
CA LEU A 75 17.67 -6.04 14.16
C LEU A 75 18.21 -7.44 14.50
N MET A 76 17.34 -8.44 14.65
CA MET A 76 17.75 -9.82 14.92
C MET A 76 18.37 -10.52 13.69
N ALA A 77 18.21 -9.94 12.50
CA ALA A 77 18.83 -10.41 11.28
C ALA A 77 20.33 -10.05 11.24
N GLU A 78 21.17 -11.02 11.62
CA GLU A 78 22.64 -10.96 11.54
C GLU A 78 23.16 -11.15 10.10
N SER A 79 22.32 -11.64 9.17
CA SER A 79 22.68 -11.88 7.76
C SER A 79 21.91 -11.01 6.76
N GLU A 80 22.60 -10.64 5.69
CA GLU A 80 22.21 -9.81 4.53
C GLU A 80 20.92 -10.23 3.77
N THR A 81 20.27 -11.31 4.19
CA THR A 81 19.13 -11.92 3.50
C THR A 81 17.87 -11.91 4.37
N ASN A 82 17.30 -10.75 4.67
CA ASN A 82 16.04 -10.72 5.41
C ASN A 82 15.07 -9.66 4.90
N ASN A 83 13.86 -10.12 4.55
CA ASN A 83 12.73 -9.32 4.08
C ASN A 83 12.42 -8.12 5.01
N GLY A 84 12.71 -8.26 6.32
CA GLY A 84 12.54 -7.19 7.31
C GLY A 84 13.43 -5.96 7.05
N LYS A 85 14.68 -6.13 6.60
CA LYS A 85 15.60 -5.02 6.30
C LYS A 85 15.06 -4.16 5.16
N ALA A 86 14.53 -4.80 4.11
CA ALA A 86 13.94 -4.10 2.97
C ALA A 86 12.71 -3.28 3.38
N VAL A 87 11.79 -3.88 4.13
CA VAL A 87 10.58 -3.19 4.62
C VAL A 87 10.95 -1.98 5.46
N VAL A 88 11.82 -2.15 6.47
CA VAL A 88 12.22 -1.07 7.37
C VAL A 88 12.93 0.07 6.62
N LYS A 89 13.81 -0.28 5.67
CA LYS A 89 14.49 0.71 4.84
C LYS A 89 13.50 1.53 4.00
N THR A 90 12.51 0.88 3.38
CA THR A 90 11.46 1.58 2.64
C THR A 90 10.65 2.51 3.54
N PHE A 91 10.31 2.08 4.76
CA PHE A 91 9.64 2.95 5.74
C PHE A 91 10.49 4.17 6.08
N HIS A 92 11.77 3.97 6.35
CA HIS A 92 12.70 5.05 6.69
C HIS A 92 12.87 6.06 5.56
N GLU A 93 13.02 5.60 4.31
CA GLU A 93 13.14 6.47 3.13
C GLU A 93 11.82 7.19 2.79
N THR A 94 10.68 6.50 2.93
CA THR A 94 9.35 7.06 2.57
C THR A 94 8.86 8.09 3.59
N LEU A 95 9.12 7.85 4.88
CA LEU A 95 8.64 8.69 5.98
C LEU A 95 9.69 9.69 6.49
N ASP A 96 10.91 9.61 5.95
CA ASP A 96 12.09 10.35 6.44
C ASP A 96 12.25 10.22 7.98
N CYS A 97 12.23 8.97 8.44
CA CYS A 97 12.30 8.60 9.84
C CYS A 97 13.35 7.49 10.05
N CYS A 98 13.79 7.29 11.28
CA CYS A 98 14.77 6.25 11.62
C CYS A 98 14.45 5.71 13.01
N GLY A 99 14.09 4.44 13.11
CA GLY A 99 13.76 3.78 14.37
C GLY A 99 12.35 4.08 14.92
N PRO A 100 11.84 3.22 15.83
CA PRO A 100 10.50 3.33 16.39
C PRO A 100 10.32 4.55 17.29
N ASP A 101 11.19 4.72 18.28
CA ASP A 101 11.12 5.78 19.29
C ASP A 101 12.38 6.63 19.30
N ASN A 102 12.30 7.87 19.82
CA ASN A 102 13.41 8.85 19.77
C ASN A 102 14.72 8.32 20.39
N ALA A 103 14.64 7.50 21.45
CA ALA A 103 15.82 6.91 22.08
C ALA A 103 16.49 5.87 21.17
N ILE A 104 15.68 5.03 20.51
CA ILE A 104 16.16 4.01 19.58
C ILE A 104 16.61 4.66 18.27
N ALA A 105 15.91 5.69 17.79
CA ALA A 105 16.26 6.51 16.64
C ALA A 105 17.67 7.11 16.74
N ALA A 106 18.05 7.61 17.92
CA ALA A 106 19.37 8.16 18.15
C ALA A 106 20.48 7.10 18.12
N ILE A 107 20.23 5.90 18.64
CA ILE A 107 21.26 4.84 18.73
C ILE A 107 21.29 3.91 17.52
N THR A 108 20.21 3.78 16.76
CA THR A 108 20.13 2.91 15.57
C THR A 108 21.24 3.18 14.55
N PRO A 109 21.58 4.44 14.17
CA PRO A 109 22.72 4.68 13.26
C PRO A 109 24.03 4.14 13.84
N LEU A 110 24.24 4.24 15.16
CA LEU A 110 25.48 3.76 15.81
C LEU A 110 25.74 2.25 15.62
N TRP A 111 24.69 1.44 15.46
CA TRP A 111 24.79 -0.02 15.36
C TRP A 111 24.44 -0.55 13.96
N ARG A 112 23.65 0.20 13.19
CA ARG A 112 23.10 -0.20 11.88
C ARG A 112 22.84 1.02 10.99
N ASP A 113 23.92 1.71 10.58
CA ASP A 113 23.87 2.82 9.61
C ASP A 113 23.22 2.43 8.26
N ASP A 114 23.25 1.14 7.88
CA ASP A 114 22.68 0.66 6.61
C ASP A 114 21.15 0.71 6.54
N LEU A 115 20.45 0.88 7.67
CA LEU A 115 18.97 0.95 7.68
C LEU A 115 18.42 2.35 7.56
N CYS A 116 19.17 3.38 7.93
CA CYS A 116 18.66 4.74 7.98
C CYS A 116 19.10 5.56 6.76
N PRO A 117 18.27 6.52 6.30
CA PRO A 117 18.58 7.33 5.14
C PRO A 117 19.89 8.08 5.37
N LYS A 118 20.82 7.99 4.42
CA LYS A 118 22.10 8.69 4.48
C LYS A 118 21.86 10.19 4.25
N LYS A 119 21.68 10.98 5.31
CA LYS A 119 21.82 12.45 5.19
C LYS A 119 23.29 12.83 5.31
N ASP A 120 23.70 13.85 4.55
CA ASP A 120 25.09 14.32 4.33
C ASP A 120 25.91 14.65 5.60
N SER A 121 25.33 14.59 6.79
CA SER A 121 26.04 14.84 8.05
C SER A 121 25.56 13.89 9.14
N PHE A 122 26.48 13.09 9.67
CA PHE A 122 26.28 12.16 10.79
C PHE A 122 25.58 12.82 11.99
N LEU A 123 25.94 14.08 12.28
CA LEU A 123 25.36 14.89 13.35
C LEU A 123 23.89 15.29 13.08
N LYS A 124 23.49 15.48 11.81
CA LYS A 124 22.09 15.71 11.43
C LYS A 124 21.27 14.43 11.51
N ASN A 125 21.83 13.26 11.20
CA ASN A 125 21.13 11.98 11.42
C ASN A 125 20.82 11.77 12.92
N PHE A 126 21.70 12.23 13.81
CA PHE A 126 21.51 12.12 15.25
C PHE A 126 20.51 13.13 15.82
N ILE A 127 20.46 14.35 15.28
CA ILE A 127 19.61 15.46 15.80
C ILE A 127 18.24 15.51 15.11
N GLU A 128 18.14 15.05 13.86
CA GLU A 128 16.97 15.17 12.99
C GLU A 128 16.31 13.80 12.67
N SER A 129 16.71 12.74 13.37
CA SER A 129 16.00 11.45 13.30
C SER A 129 14.66 11.56 14.01
N SER A 130 13.62 11.84 13.22
CA SER A 130 12.24 11.78 13.71
C SER A 130 11.84 10.32 13.94
N SER A 131 11.15 10.05 15.05
CA SER A 131 10.58 8.73 15.36
C SER A 131 9.54 8.35 14.31
N CYS A 132 9.65 7.13 13.77
CA CYS A 132 8.68 6.62 12.81
C CYS A 132 7.27 6.54 13.41
N HIS A 133 7.13 6.27 14.71
CA HIS A 133 5.83 6.33 15.39
C HIS A 133 5.17 7.71 15.30
N LYS A 134 5.94 8.79 15.50
CA LYS A 134 5.42 10.16 15.35
C LYS A 134 5.03 10.46 13.91
N LYS A 135 5.86 10.05 12.94
CA LYS A 135 5.56 10.24 11.51
C LYS A 135 4.33 9.48 11.06
N ILE A 136 4.12 8.27 11.57
CA ILE A 136 2.90 7.49 11.32
C ILE A 136 1.68 8.22 11.88
N ASP A 137 1.72 8.73 13.12
CA ASP A 137 0.62 9.54 13.67
C ASP A 137 0.37 10.81 12.86
N GLU A 138 1.43 11.50 12.44
CA GLU A 138 1.36 12.70 11.62
C GLU A 138 0.72 12.40 10.26
N LEU A 139 0.99 11.23 9.67
CA LEU A 139 0.33 10.78 8.45
C LEU A 139 -1.17 10.59 8.63
N PHE A 140 -1.60 9.89 9.68
CA PHE A 140 -3.01 9.58 9.91
C PHE A 140 -3.81 10.74 10.51
N SER A 141 -3.15 11.71 11.16
CA SER A 141 -3.83 12.85 11.80
C SER A 141 -3.71 14.15 11.00
N GLY A 142 -2.50 14.47 10.51
CA GLY A 142 -2.21 15.74 9.83
C GLY A 142 -2.21 15.62 8.30
N LYS A 143 -1.91 14.44 7.77
CA LYS A 143 -1.77 14.22 6.31
C LYS A 143 -2.75 13.17 5.76
N LEU A 144 -3.87 12.96 6.44
CA LEU A 144 -4.92 12.05 5.99
C LEU A 144 -5.42 12.38 4.58
N TYR A 145 -5.33 13.66 4.18
CA TYR A 145 -5.66 14.11 2.83
C TYR A 145 -4.82 13.43 1.73
N LEU A 146 -3.57 13.03 1.99
CA LEU A 146 -2.74 12.31 1.00
C LEU A 146 -3.30 10.92 0.71
N ILE A 147 -3.69 10.20 1.77
CA ILE A 147 -4.32 8.88 1.68
C ILE A 147 -5.69 9.00 1.00
N GLY A 148 -6.44 10.05 1.35
CA GLY A 148 -7.73 10.35 0.72
C GLY A 148 -7.61 10.62 -0.78
N ILE A 149 -6.62 11.41 -1.22
CA ILE A 149 -6.38 11.66 -2.64
C ILE A 149 -6.04 10.35 -3.37
N ALA A 150 -5.17 9.52 -2.79
CA ALA A 150 -4.82 8.23 -3.37
C ALA A 150 -6.05 7.32 -3.54
N ALA A 151 -6.93 7.24 -2.53
CA ALA A 151 -8.17 6.49 -2.62
C ALA A 151 -9.12 7.06 -3.70
N ILE A 152 -9.26 8.37 -3.80
CA ILE A 152 -10.09 8.98 -4.86
C ILE A 152 -9.56 8.65 -6.25
N VAL A 153 -8.24 8.66 -6.45
CA VAL A 153 -7.63 8.29 -7.74
C VAL A 153 -7.95 6.84 -8.10
N VAL A 154 -7.84 5.92 -7.14
CA VAL A 154 -8.18 4.50 -7.35
C VAL A 154 -9.66 4.33 -7.71
N ALA A 155 -10.56 4.96 -6.95
CA ALA A 155 -11.99 4.95 -7.24
C ALA A 155 -12.33 5.48 -8.65
N VAL A 156 -11.67 6.56 -9.08
CA VAL A 156 -11.85 7.13 -10.43
C VAL A 156 -11.39 6.14 -11.51
N ILE A 157 -10.23 5.51 -11.33
CA ILE A 157 -9.72 4.49 -12.26
C ILE A 157 -10.71 3.32 -12.36
N MET A 158 -11.22 2.80 -11.23
CA MET A 158 -12.21 1.72 -11.23
C MET A 158 -13.49 2.10 -11.99
N ILE A 159 -13.97 3.34 -11.86
CA ILE A 159 -15.15 3.81 -12.59
C ILE A 159 -14.88 3.82 -14.10
N PHE A 160 -13.71 4.29 -14.53
CA PHE A 160 -13.32 4.24 -15.93
C PHE A 160 -13.23 2.80 -16.44
N GLU A 161 -12.64 1.88 -15.69
CA GLU A 161 -12.56 0.46 -16.04
C GLU A 161 -13.96 -0.17 -16.17
N MET A 162 -14.89 0.15 -15.26
CA MET A 162 -16.28 -0.30 -15.33
C MET A 162 -16.98 0.20 -16.60
N ILE A 163 -16.82 1.48 -16.96
CA ILE A 163 -17.40 2.06 -18.17
C ILE A 163 -16.81 1.40 -19.42
N LEU A 164 -15.48 1.28 -19.50
CA LEU A 164 -14.81 0.68 -20.65
C LEU A 164 -15.17 -0.80 -20.81
N SER A 165 -15.27 -1.54 -19.70
CA SER A 165 -15.72 -2.93 -19.71
C SER A 165 -17.13 -3.06 -20.27
N MET A 166 -18.07 -2.20 -19.85
CA MET A 166 -19.45 -2.22 -20.36
C MET A 166 -19.52 -1.84 -21.85
N VAL A 167 -18.77 -0.82 -22.27
CA VAL A 167 -18.69 -0.40 -23.68
C VAL A 167 -18.14 -1.53 -24.55
N LEU A 168 -17.05 -2.17 -24.13
CA LEU A 168 -16.45 -3.28 -24.85
C LEU A 168 -17.39 -4.49 -24.90
N CYS A 169 -18.07 -4.81 -23.80
CA CYS A 169 -19.05 -5.89 -23.76
C CYS A 169 -20.21 -5.65 -24.73
N CYS A 170 -20.72 -4.41 -24.81
CA CYS A 170 -21.76 -4.01 -25.75
C CYS A 170 -21.26 -4.06 -27.20
N GLY A 171 -20.01 -3.64 -27.45
CA GLY A 171 -19.38 -3.70 -28.76
C GLY A 171 -19.30 -5.13 -29.29
N ILE A 172 -18.80 -6.07 -28.47
CA ILE A 172 -18.72 -7.50 -28.78
C ILE A 172 -20.12 -8.10 -29.04
N ARG A 173 -21.12 -7.72 -28.24
CA ARG A 173 -22.49 -8.21 -28.44
C ARG A 173 -23.01 -7.86 -29.83
N ASN A 174 -22.75 -6.62 -30.24
CA ASN A 174 -23.23 -6.09 -31.50
C ASN A 174 -22.47 -6.67 -32.71
N SER A 175 -21.18 -6.98 -32.56
CA SER A 175 -20.38 -7.60 -33.64
C SER A 175 -20.72 -9.08 -33.87
N SER A 176 -21.13 -9.81 -32.83
CA SER A 176 -21.47 -11.25 -32.93
C SER A 176 -22.73 -11.58 -33.75
N VAL A 177 -23.44 -10.56 -34.25
CA VAL A 177 -24.68 -10.70 -35.04
C VAL A 177 -24.40 -10.81 -36.56
N TYR A 178 -23.13 -10.77 -37.00
CA TYR A 178 -22.72 -11.03 -38.39
C TYR A 178 -21.90 -12.31 -38.54
#